data_AF-A0A3M1SM83-F1
#
_entry.id   AF-A0A3M1SM83-F1
#
_cell.length_a   1.000
_cell.length_b   1.000
_cell.length_c   1.000
_cell.angle_alpha   90.00
_cell.angle_beta   90.00
_cell.angle_gamma   90.00
#
_symmetry.space_group_name_H-M   'P 1'
#
loop_
_entity.id
_entity.type
_entity.pdbx_description
1 polymer ?
#
loop_
_entity_poly.entity_id
_entity_poly.type
_entity_poly.pdbx_seq_one_letter_code
_entity_poly.pdbx_strand_id
1 'polypeptide(L)' 'MLPKAMIKKAKSILGKLTQGVHPGALGGKQFQFDRNLMRIPIGYRHRLLCRRKDDGIEPVELMTHEDYNSISHNTRR' A
#
# COMPACT_ATOMS: atom_id res chain seq x y z
N MET A 1 15.71 1.20 11.06
CA MET A 1 14.97 2.46 10.78
C MET A 1 14.68 2.56 9.29
N LEU A 2 13.48 2.99 8.91
CA LEU A 2 13.14 3.25 7.51
C LEU A 2 13.87 4.51 6.99
N PRO A 3 14.37 4.52 5.74
CA PRO A 3 15.01 5.70 5.16
C PRO A 3 14.08 6.92 5.13
N LYS A 4 14.60 8.11 5.45
CA LYS A 4 13.82 9.37 5.46
C LYS A 4 13.09 9.64 4.15
N ALA A 5 13.73 9.34 3.01
CA ALA A 5 13.13 9.49 1.68
C ALA A 5 11.87 8.62 1.51
N MET A 6 11.88 7.42 2.08
CA MET A 6 10.76 6.48 2.05
C MET A 6 9.59 6.99 2.88
N ILE A 7 9.86 7.47 4.09
CA ILE A 7 8.86 8.08 4.98
C ILE A 7 8.22 9.29 4.29
N LYS A 8 9.02 10.16 3.65
CA LYS A 8 8.51 11.31 2.91
C LYS A 8 7.59 10.90 1.77
N LYS A 9 7.95 9.84 1.02
CA LYS A 9 7.14 9.32 -0.08
C LYS A 9 5.85 8.66 0.42
N ALA A 10 5.89 7.92 1.52
CA ALA A 10 4.70 7.37 2.17
C ALA A 10 3.72 8.46 2.59
N LYS A 11 4.21 9.49 3.30
CA LYS A 11 3.40 10.65 3.67
C LYS A 11 2.79 11.35 2.45
N SER A 12 3.55 11.50 1.37
CA SER A 12 3.05 12.10 0.12
C SER A 12 1.94 11.27 -0.54
N ILE A 13 2.10 9.94 -0.59
CA ILE A 13 1.06 9.04 -1.11
C ILE A 13 -0.21 9.14 -0.26
N LEU A 14 -0.07 9.12 1.06
CA LEU A 14 -1.20 9.26 1.98
C LEU A 14 -1.93 10.58 1.81
N GLY A 15 -1.20 11.70 1.72
CA GLY A 15 -1.80 13.01 1.47
C GLY A 15 -2.58 13.06 0.15
N LYS A 16 -2.11 12.37 -0.90
CA LYS A 16 -2.83 12.28 -2.18
C LYS A 16 -4.09 11.41 -2.05
N LEU A 17 -4.02 10.30 -1.32
CA LEU A 17 -5.19 9.45 -1.06
C LEU A 17 -6.27 10.20 -0.28
N THR A 18 -5.90 10.97 0.75
CA THR A 18 -6.86 11.78 1.54
C THR A 18 -7.46 12.92 0.72
N GLN A 19 -6.78 13.39 -0.33
CA GLN A 19 -7.30 14.35 -1.30
C GLN A 19 -8.20 13.70 -2.37
N GLY A 20 -8.47 12.39 -2.28
CA GLY A 20 -9.32 11.67 -3.23
C GLY A 20 -8.61 11.19 -4.49
N VAL A 21 -7.27 11.28 -4.57
CA VAL A 21 -6.53 10.74 -5.72
C VAL A 21 -6.72 9.24 -5.78
N HIS A 22 -7.19 8.77 -6.93
CA HIS A 22 -7.44 7.35 -7.14
C HIS A 22 -6.13 6.54 -6.99
N PRO A 23 -6.13 5.42 -6.23
CA PRO A 23 -4.94 4.60 -6.02
C PRO A 23 -4.22 4.14 -7.29
N GLY A 24 -4.96 3.87 -8.36
CA GLY A 24 -4.38 3.49 -9.65
C GLY A 24 -3.45 4.56 -10.23
N ALA A 25 -3.73 5.84 -9.99
CA ALA A 25 -2.87 6.96 -10.41
C ALA A 25 -1.55 7.02 -9.62
N LEU A 26 -1.48 6.34 -8.48
CA LEU A 26 -0.28 6.21 -7.64
C LEU A 26 0.49 4.90 -7.94
N GLY A 27 0.11 4.19 -9.02
CA GLY A 27 0.63 2.85 -9.33
C GLY A 27 0.10 1.76 -8.39
N GLY A 28 -0.98 2.06 -7.66
CA GLY A 28 -1.62 1.15 -6.75
C GLY A 28 -2.36 0.02 -7.48
N LYS A 29 -2.36 -1.17 -6.88
CA LYS A 29 -3.13 -2.33 -7.38
C LYS A 29 -3.89 -2.99 -6.22
N GLN A 30 -5.13 -3.35 -6.48
CA GLN A 30 -5.93 -4.17 -5.56
C GLN A 30 -5.39 -5.60 -5.53
N PHE A 31 -5.62 -6.29 -4.41
CA PHE A 31 -5.34 -7.71 -4.32
C PHE A 31 -6.48 -8.49 -4.98
N GLN A 32 -6.13 -9.64 -5.59
CA GLN A 32 -7.13 -10.49 -6.24
C GLN A 32 -8.05 -11.19 -5.24
N PHE A 33 -7.51 -11.57 -4.07
CA PHE A 33 -8.25 -12.28 -3.02
C PHE A 33 -9.05 -11.34 -2.11
N ASP A 34 -8.68 -10.05 -2.03
CA ASP A 34 -9.40 -9.04 -1.24
C ASP A 34 -9.35 -7.69 -1.96
N ARG A 35 -10.51 -7.27 -2.47
CA ARG A 35 -10.67 -6.00 -3.21
C ARG A 35 -10.65 -4.76 -2.31
N ASN A 36 -10.80 -4.94 -1.00
CA ASN A 36 -10.63 -3.86 -0.02
C ASN A 36 -9.15 -3.64 0.30
N LEU A 37 -8.30 -4.61 0.02
CA LEU A 37 -6.86 -4.50 0.20
C LEU A 37 -6.20 -4.02 -1.10
N MET A 38 -5.21 -3.13 -0.96
CA MET A 38 -4.48 -2.57 -2.08
C MET A 38 -3.03 -2.27 -1.71
N ARG A 39 -2.13 -2.44 -2.67
CA ARG A 39 -0.70 -2.15 -2.51
C ARG A 39 -0.31 -0.95 -3.36
N ILE A 40 0.51 -0.05 -2.83
CA ILE A 40 1.06 1.10 -3.55
C ILE A 40 2.59 1.06 -3.48
N PRO A 41 3.31 1.16 -4.61
CA PRO A 41 4.77 1.21 -4.59
C PRO A 41 5.30 2.49 -3.91
N ILE A 42 6.16 2.32 -2.91
CA ILE A 42 6.87 3.45 -2.26
C ILE A 42 8.31 3.57 -2.78
N GLY A 43 8.83 2.52 -3.42
CA GLY A 43 10.12 2.51 -4.10
C GLY A 43 10.33 1.16 -4.77
N TYR A 44 11.60 0.84 -5.09
CA TYR A 44 11.93 -0.43 -5.75
C TYR A 44 11.62 -1.64 -4.88
N ARG A 45 11.94 -1.60 -3.57
CA ARG A 45 11.80 -2.75 -2.66
C ARG A 45 10.64 -2.65 -1.67
N HIS A 46 9.85 -1.57 -1.67
CA HIS A 46 8.85 -1.34 -0.61
C HIS A 46 7.46 -1.04 -1.17
N ARG A 47 6.45 -1.59 -0.52
CA ARG A 47 5.02 -1.42 -0.83
C ARG A 47 4.31 -0.91 0.42
N LEU A 48 3.44 0.08 0.24
CA LEU A 48 2.47 0.46 1.26
C LEU A 48 1.21 -0.35 1.04
N LEU A 49 0.84 -1.11 2.05
CA LEU A 49 -0.44 -1.76 2.15
C LEU A 49 -1.46 -0.75 2.64
N CYS A 50 -2.54 -0.59 1.89
CA CYS A 50 -3.68 0.19 2.33
C CYS A 50 -4.94 -0.67 2.30
N ARG A 51 -5.88 -0.34 3.16
CA ARG A 51 -7.21 -0.93 3.20
C ARG A 51 -8.24 0.16 2.94
N ARG A 52 -9.14 -0.12 2.00
CA ARG A 52 -10.35 0.66 1.81
C ARG A 52 -11.33 0.33 2.93
N LYS A 53 -11.84 1.39 3.55
CA LYS A 53 -12.94 1.40 4.52
C LYS A 53 -14.07 2.27 3.97
N ASP A 54 -15.18 2.32 4.69
CA ASP A 54 -16.37 3.08 4.29
C ASP A 54 -16.09 4.60 4.22
N ASP A 55 -15.13 5.08 5.01
CA ASP A 55 -14.73 6.48 5.15
C ASP A 55 -13.49 6.87 4.31
N GLY A 56 -12.87 5.91 3.61
CA GLY A 56 -11.72 6.20 2.75
C GLY A 56 -10.70 5.07 2.64
N ILE A 57 -9.43 5.45 2.52
CA ILE A 57 -8.31 4.53 2.36
C ILE A 57 -7.32 4.79 3.48
N GLU A 58 -7.10 3.78 4.32
CA GLU A 58 -6.15 3.85 5.42
C GLU A 58 -4.88 3.06 5.12
N PRO A 59 -3.69 3.56 5.52
CA PRO A 59 -2.49 2.74 5.56
C PRO A 59 -2.63 1.65 6.62
N VAL A 60 -2.30 0.42 6.24
CA VAL A 60 -2.20 -0.71 7.16
C VAL A 60 -0.74 -0.89 7.57
N GLU A 61 0.14 -1.04 6.58
CA GLU A 61 1.53 -1.44 6.84
C GLU A 61 2.47 -1.05 5.69
N LEU A 62 3.74 -0.76 6.01
CA LEU A 62 4.80 -0.62 5.01
C LEU A 62 5.65 -1.89 4.98
N MET A 63 5.68 -2.54 3.82
CA MET A 63 6.22 -3.89 3.68
C MET A 63 7.36 -3.91 2.67
N THR A 64 8.30 -4.84 2.85
CA THR A 64 9.28 -5.15 1.81
C THR A 64 8.64 -6.03 0.71
N HIS A 65 9.38 -6.33 -0.37
CA HIS A 65 8.91 -7.28 -1.38
C HIS A 65 8.79 -8.70 -0.83
N GLU A 66 9.66 -9.08 0.10
CA GLU A 66 9.71 -10.44 0.65
C GLU A 66 8.52 -10.67 1.59
N ASP A 67 8.22 -9.71 2.47
CA ASP A 67 7.05 -9.76 3.35
C ASP A 67 5.72 -9.75 2.56
N TYR A 68 5.68 -8.96 1.48
CA TYR A 68 4.53 -8.92 0.57
C TYR A 68 4.25 -10.29 -0.07
N ASN A 69 5.30 -10.98 -0.53
CA ASN A 69 5.16 -12.28 -1.16
C ASN A 69 4.56 -13.29 -0.17
N SER A 70 5.03 -13.28 1.08
CA SER A 70 4.48 -14.11 2.15
C SER A 70 2.97 -13.90 2.34
N ILE A 71 2.47 -12.66 2.37
CA ILE A 71 1.02 -12.38 2.49
C ILE A 71 0.25 -12.86 1.25
N SER A 72 0.79 -12.64 0.05
CA SER A 72 0.14 -13.10 -1.18
C SER A 72 0.10 -14.63 -1.32
N HIS A 73 1.02 -15.35 -0.65
CA HIS A 73 1.09 -16.81 -0.67
C HIS A 73 0.35 -17.47 0.50
N ASN A 74 0.23 -16.81 1.66
CA ASN A 74 -0.28 -17.41 2.89
C ASN A 74 -1.82 -17.42 2.99
N THR A 75 -2.55 -16.87 2.01
CA THR A 75 -4.02 -16.90 1.97
C THR A 75 -4.61 -18.20 1.39
N ARG A 76 -3.78 -19.24 1.19
CA ARG A 76 -4.19 -20.58 0.71
C ARG A 76 -4.45 -21.60 1.83
N ARG A 77 -4.59 -21.20 3.10
CA ARG A 77 -4.82 -22.13 4.21
C ARG A 77 -6.11 -21.87 4.93
#